data_AF-A0A363SYT0-F1
#
_entry.id   AF-A0A363SYT0-F1
#
_cell.length_a   1.000
_cell.length_b   1.000
_cell.length_c   1.000
_cell.angle_alpha   90.00
_cell.angle_beta   90.00
_cell.angle_gamma   90.00
#
_symmetry.space_group_name_H-M   'P 1'
#
loop_
_entity.id
_entity.type
_entity.pdbx_description
1 polymer ?
#
loop_
_entity_poly.entity_id
_entity_poly.type
_entity_poly.pdbx_seq_one_letter_code
_entity_poly.pdbx_strand_id
1 'polypeptide(L)'
;MVMPVMQYAPETCAWCNGTGKFGQYGDVCLVCNGQGSVLVAQPSRQCPHCSGTGTQMAGEYQDRCKICGGAGWSHVFKNPSSIR
;
A
#
# COMPACT_ATOMS: atom_id res chain seq x y z
N MET A 1 5.38 -31.89 -7.30
CA MET A 1 5.23 -30.45 -7.61
C MET A 1 4.86 -29.76 -6.32
N VAL A 2 5.81 -29.03 -5.72
CA VAL A 2 5.60 -28.33 -4.43
C VAL A 2 4.83 -27.06 -4.75
N MET A 3 3.68 -26.84 -4.11
CA MET A 3 3.00 -25.55 -4.18
C MET A 3 3.93 -24.49 -3.57
N PRO A 4 4.28 -23.41 -4.28
CA PRO A 4 5.11 -22.37 -3.71
C PRO A 4 4.37 -21.75 -2.52
N VAL A 5 5.01 -21.77 -1.35
CA VAL A 5 4.51 -21.05 -0.17
C VAL A 5 4.57 -19.57 -0.49
N MET A 6 3.41 -18.91 -0.58
CA MET A 6 3.34 -17.47 -0.76
C MET A 6 3.84 -16.80 0.51
N GLN A 7 5.09 -16.34 0.50
CA GLN A 7 5.71 -15.64 1.61
C GLN A 7 5.28 -14.16 1.57
N TYR A 8 4.87 -13.62 2.70
CA TYR A 8 4.64 -12.18 2.86
C TYR A 8 5.78 -11.58 3.67
N ALA A 9 6.18 -10.36 3.30
CA ALA A 9 7.10 -9.54 4.08
C ALA A 9 6.59 -8.09 4.14
N PRO A 10 6.93 -7.35 5.21
CA PRO A 10 6.54 -5.94 5.33
C PRO A 10 7.35 -5.09 4.35
N GLU A 11 6.64 -4.32 3.52
CA GLU A 11 7.22 -3.32 2.62
C GLU A 11 6.75 -1.93 3.03
N THR A 12 7.57 -0.92 2.75
CA THR A 12 7.29 0.47 3.12
C THR A 12 6.01 0.96 2.43
N CYS A 13 5.09 1.56 3.18
CA CYS A 13 3.89 2.15 2.61
C CYS A 13 4.24 3.42 1.83
N ALA A 14 3.97 3.44 0.52
CA ALA A 14 4.29 4.59 -0.33
C ALA A 14 3.52 5.87 0.06
N TRP A 15 2.30 5.74 0.57
CA TRP A 15 1.45 6.88 0.93
C TRP A 15 2.01 7.72 2.08
N CYS A 16 2.54 7.07 3.12
CA CYS A 16 3.10 7.75 4.30
C CYS A 16 4.62 7.68 4.38
N ASN A 17 5.29 7.10 3.38
CA ASN A 17 6.73 6.88 3.33
C ASN A 17 7.29 6.25 4.61
N GLY A 18 6.60 5.26 5.17
CA GLY A 18 7.05 4.56 6.38
C GLY A 18 6.69 5.23 7.70
N THR A 19 6.18 6.46 7.71
CA THR A 19 5.92 7.20 8.97
C THR A 19 4.70 6.71 9.75
N GLY A 20 3.78 6.00 9.08
CA GLY A 20 2.49 5.62 9.66
C GLY A 20 1.52 6.78 9.84
N LYS A 21 1.88 8.00 9.43
CA LYS A 21 1.05 9.20 9.57
C LYS A 21 0.89 9.92 8.22
N PHE A 22 -0.20 10.66 8.05
CA PHE A 22 -0.45 11.42 6.83
C PHE A 22 -1.26 12.69 7.12
N GLY A 23 -1.05 13.74 6.33
CA GLY A 23 -1.75 15.02 6.48
C GLY A 23 -1.08 16.00 7.44
N GLN A 24 -1.57 17.24 7.45
CA GLN A 24 -1.00 18.35 8.22
C GLN A 24 -1.05 18.14 9.73
N TYR A 25 -2.06 17.42 10.22
CA TYR A 25 -2.26 17.15 11.65
C TYR A 25 -1.60 15.84 12.11
N GLY A 26 -0.94 15.11 11.20
CA GLY A 26 -0.28 13.85 11.52
C GLY A 26 -1.25 12.71 11.84
N ASP A 27 -2.40 12.69 11.15
CA ASP A 27 -3.43 11.67 11.31
C ASP A 27 -2.89 10.27 10.97
N VAL A 28 -3.52 9.24 11.52
CA VAL A 28 -3.15 7.85 11.25
C VAL A 28 -3.26 7.56 9.76
N CYS A 29 -2.21 7.02 9.16
CA CYS A 29 -2.23 6.64 7.76
C CYS A 29 -3.24 5.50 7.54
N LEU A 30 -4.33 5.81 6.83
CA LEU A 30 -5.43 4.87 6.54
C LEU A 30 -5.04 3.75 5.57
N VAL A 31 -3.89 3.85 4.89
CA VAL A 31 -3.43 2.82 3.96
C VAL A 31 -2.75 1.66 4.69
N CYS A 32 -1.91 1.97 5.68
CA CYS A 32 -1.20 0.98 6.50
C CYS A 32 -1.77 0.83 7.92
N ASN A 33 -2.86 1.53 8.24
CA ASN A 33 -3.46 1.62 9.57
C ASN A 33 -2.44 2.03 10.65
N GLY A 34 -1.57 3.00 10.35
CA GLY A 34 -0.58 3.49 11.31
C GLY A 34 0.73 2.70 11.40
N GLN A 35 0.84 1.53 10.75
CA GLN A 35 2.00 0.65 10.89
C GLN A 35 3.26 1.15 10.15
N GLY A 36 3.11 2.08 9.19
CA GLY A 36 4.20 2.52 8.31
C GLY A 36 4.57 1.53 7.21
N SER A 37 4.23 0.25 7.35
CA SER A 37 4.44 -0.80 6.35
C SER A 37 3.15 -1.53 5.98
N VAL A 38 3.18 -2.25 4.86
CA VAL A 38 2.11 -3.14 4.40
C VAL A 38 2.70 -4.51 4.09
N LEU A 39 1.96 -5.58 4.35
CA LEU A 39 2.41 -6.93 4.02
C LEU A 39 2.23 -7.19 2.52
N VAL A 40 3.31 -7.56 1.84
CA VAL A 40 3.33 -7.77 0.38
C VAL A 40 3.84 -9.16 0.06
N ALA A 41 3.17 -9.84 -0.88
CA ALA A 41 3.59 -11.14 -1.38
C ALA A 41 4.96 -11.05 -2.06
N GLN A 42 5.83 -12.03 -1.80
CA GLN A 42 7.21 -12.04 -2.26
C GLN A 42 7.38 -12.89 -3.53
N PRO A 43 8.25 -12.47 -4.47
CA PRO A 43 9.05 -11.24 -4.44
C PRO A 43 8.18 -9.99 -4.60
N SER A 44 8.48 -8.93 -3.85
CA SER A 44 7.67 -7.71 -3.90
C SER A 44 7.67 -7.09 -5.30
N ARG A 45 6.49 -6.70 -5.73
CA ARG A 45 6.25 -6.10 -7.05
C ARG A 45 5.53 -4.78 -6.87
N GLN A 46 6.14 -3.70 -7.37
CA GLN A 46 5.52 -2.38 -7.37
C GLN A 46 4.20 -2.42 -8.16
N CYS A 47 3.25 -1.57 -7.77
CA CYS A 47 2.01 -1.44 -8.50
C CYS A 47 2.30 -0.93 -9.92
N PRO A 48 1.93 -1.67 -10.99
CA PRO A 48 2.25 -1.27 -12.36
C PRO A 48 1.45 -0.04 -12.81
N HIS A 49 0.34 0.28 -12.15
CA HIS A 49 -0.50 1.42 -12.52
C HIS A 49 0.06 2.77 -12.06
N CYS A 50 0.68 2.80 -10.88
CA CYS A 50 1.28 4.01 -10.31
C CYS A 50 2.81 3.93 -10.23
N SER A 51 3.43 2.87 -10.76
CA SER A 51 4.88 2.66 -10.72
C SER A 51 5.48 2.81 -9.32
N GLY A 52 4.77 2.31 -8.31
CA GLY A 52 5.24 2.36 -6.92
C GLY A 52 4.91 3.63 -6.13
N THR A 53 4.43 4.71 -6.76
CA THR A 53 4.19 5.99 -6.06
C THR A 53 3.03 5.94 -5.07
N GLY A 54 2.11 4.99 -5.25
CA GLY A 54 0.87 4.92 -4.47
C GLY A 54 -0.12 6.03 -4.81
N THR A 55 0.15 6.90 -5.78
CA THR A 55 -0.72 8.02 -6.14
C THR A 55 -1.11 7.96 -7.62
N GLN A 56 -2.21 8.61 -7.97
CA GLN A 56 -2.62 8.81 -9.35
C GLN A 56 -3.23 10.21 -9.50
N MET A 57 -3.05 10.81 -10.68
CA MET A 57 -3.71 12.07 -11.02
C MET A 57 -5.17 11.79 -11.35
N ALA A 58 -6.10 12.45 -10.65
CA ALA A 58 -7.53 12.43 -10.94
C ALA A 58 -7.97 13.86 -11.27
N GLY A 59 -7.86 14.24 -12.54
CA GLY A 59 -8.02 15.63 -12.97
C GLY A 59 -6.88 16.50 -12.44
N GLU A 60 -7.21 17.56 -11.72
CA GLU A 60 -6.24 18.49 -11.11
C GLU A 60 -5.74 18.05 -9.72
N TYR A 61 -6.31 16.97 -9.16
CA TYR A 61 -6.00 16.52 -7.81
C TYR A 61 -5.16 15.23 -7.80
N GLN A 62 -4.21 15.16 -6.87
CA GLN A 62 -3.46 13.94 -6.57
C GLN A 62 -4.22 13.12 -5.53
N ASP A 63 -4.70 11.94 -5.92
CA ASP A 63 -5.40 11.01 -5.04
C ASP A 63 -4.63 9.69 -4.90
N ARG A 64 -5.04 8.84 -3.97
CA ARG A 64 -4.54 7.47 -3.82
C ARG A 64 -4.77 6.69 -5.10
N CYS A 65 -3.75 5.92 -5.49
CA CYS A 65 -3.91 4.96 -6.56
C CYS A 65 -5.03 3.96 -6.21
N LYS A 66 -6.09 3.92 -7.01
CA LYS A 66 -7.28 3.09 -6.73
C LYS A 66 -7.00 1.59 -6.88
N ILE A 67 -6.00 1.24 -7.70
CA ILE A 67 -5.59 -0.14 -7.93
C ILE A 67 -4.90 -0.74 -6.70
N CYS A 68 -3.90 -0.04 -6.14
CA CYS A 68 -3.19 -0.52 -4.94
C CYS A 68 -3.72 0.07 -3.62
N GLY A 69 -4.70 0.96 -3.67
CA GLY A 69 -5.27 1.63 -2.50
C GLY A 69 -4.33 2.62 -1.81
N GLY A 70 -3.28 3.10 -2.49
CA GLY A 70 -2.26 3.97 -1.91
C GLY A 70 -0.98 3.27 -1.47
N ALA A 71 -0.96 1.93 -1.43
CA ALA A 71 0.17 1.18 -0.87
C ALA A 71 1.47 1.30 -1.68
N GLY A 72 1.36 1.50 -3.00
CA GLY A 72 2.49 1.44 -3.93
C GLY A 72 2.86 0.03 -4.39
N TRP A 73 2.29 -1.01 -3.78
CA TRP A 73 2.62 -2.41 -4.05
C TRP A 73 1.45 -3.18 -4.67
N SER A 74 1.77 -4.21 -5.45
CA SER A 74 0.82 -5.23 -5.88
C SER A 74 0.75 -6.37 -4.85
N HIS A 75 -0.33 -7.15 -4.85
CA HIS A 75 -0.50 -8.30 -3.95
C HIS A 75 -0.31 -7.96 -2.45
N VAL A 76 -0.81 -6.80 -2.04
CA VAL A 76 -0.87 -6.41 -0.63
C VAL A 76 -1.88 -7.29 0.09
N PHE A 77 -1.49 -7.84 1.23
CA PHE A 77 -2.38 -8.59 2.11
C PHE A 77 -3.41 -7.63 2.73
N LYS A 78 -4.68 -7.83 2.39
CA LYS A 78 -5.81 -7.10 2.99
C LYS A 78 -6.54 -8.04 3.93
N ASN A 79 -6.57 -7.70 5.22
CA ASN A 79 -7.39 -8.44 6.17
C ASN A 79 -8.88 -8.19 5.85
N PRO A 80 -9.74 -9.22 5.70
CA PRO A 80 -11.15 -9.02 5.34
C PRO A 80 -11.92 -8.08 6.28
N SER A 81 -11.46 -7.90 7.53
CA SER A 81 -12.05 -6.95 8.48
C SER A 81 -11.87 -5.47 8.12
N SER A 82 -11.07 -5.12 7.11
CA SER A 82 -10.88 -3.73 6.64
C SER A 82 -11.76 -3.35 5.45
N ILE A 83 -12.67 -4.24 5.02
CA ILE A 83 -13.72 -3.94 4.03
C ILE A 83 -14.96 -3.55 4.85
N ARG A 84 -15.08 -2.27 5.20
CA ARG A 84 -16.31 -1.68 5.75
C ARG A 84 -16.74 -0.52 4.87
#